data_AF-A0A1L1PHY8-F1
#
_entry.id   AF-A0A1L1PHY8-F1
#
_cell.length_a   1.000
_cell.length_b   1.000
_cell.length_c   1.000
_cell.angle_alpha   90.00
_cell.angle_beta   90.00
_cell.angle_gamma   90.00
#
_symmetry.space_group_name_H-M   'P 1'
#
loop_
_entity.id
_entity.type
_entity.pdbx_description
1 polymer ?
#
loop_
_entity_poly.entity_id
_entity_poly.type
_entity_poly.pdbx_seq_one_letter_code
_entity_poly.pdbx_strand_id
1 'polypeptide(L)'
;MSTEAPQRPDTSSAATNVPELFAEIEAGMFDRALSTALSQVAGGVTTHEKKGKVTLELNFEHIKGTSQVRVAHTIKYSKPTRVGKSSEEMAGAVVLHVGRFGRLTIGQPSLFDESRQQQAMVEFFEDWIDYCKFMSEEYLALDPRHAIAALRHLTIETARKAESKVGNLSAEASAFERVKADSPDMIPVFIEFTTVPYLHLQSHTFKLRLAIHTPNDKAPQIGLQIRNLEEKKQEMAEEFVELARSCLRFEAPQLPVMVGSYARAS
;
A
#
# COMPACT_ATOMS: atom_id res chain seq x y z
N MET A 1 -26.37 11.55 37.66
CA MET A 1 -25.96 11.78 36.26
C MET A 1 -24.46 11.92 36.25
N SER A 2 -23.76 10.81 36.06
CA SER A 2 -22.29 10.80 36.01
C SER A 2 -21.86 11.15 34.60
N THR A 3 -21.16 12.26 34.45
CA THR A 3 -20.63 12.73 33.18
C THR A 3 -19.41 11.90 32.83
N GLU A 4 -19.59 10.90 31.96
CA GLU A 4 -18.48 10.09 31.44
C GLU A 4 -17.70 10.93 30.43
N ALA A 5 -16.39 11.08 30.68
CA ALA A 5 -15.49 11.78 29.77
C ALA A 5 -15.44 11.05 28.41
N PRO A 6 -15.34 11.76 27.28
CA PRO A 6 -15.30 11.12 25.98
C PRO A 6 -14.07 10.20 25.90
N GLN A 7 -14.30 8.91 25.74
CA GLN A 7 -13.26 7.91 25.55
C GLN A 7 -12.42 8.29 24.31
N ARG A 8 -11.11 8.42 24.51
CA ARG A 8 -10.14 8.65 23.43
C ARG A 8 -10.23 7.46 22.46
N PRO A 9 -10.34 7.65 21.14
CA PRO A 9 -10.46 6.55 20.19
C PRO A 9 -9.24 5.61 20.31
N ASP A 10 -9.50 4.31 20.41
CA ASP A 10 -8.49 3.27 20.57
C ASP A 10 -7.48 3.32 19.40
N THR A 11 -6.24 3.69 19.69
CA THR A 11 -5.15 3.81 18.72
C THR A 11 -4.60 2.45 18.22
N SER A 12 -5.25 1.34 18.58
CA SER A 12 -4.78 -0.03 18.32
C SER A 12 -4.90 -0.44 16.85
N SER A 13 -5.92 0.03 16.12
CA SER A 13 -6.11 -0.26 14.69
C SER A 13 -5.11 0.46 13.76
N ALA A 14 -4.34 1.40 14.31
CA ALA A 14 -3.31 2.17 13.60
C ALA A 14 -1.88 1.60 13.79
N ALA A 15 -1.73 0.54 14.58
CA ALA A 15 -0.42 -0.02 14.86
C ALA A 15 0.21 -0.59 13.59
N THR A 16 1.46 -0.20 13.33
CA THR A 16 2.26 -0.81 12.26
C THR A 16 2.55 -2.26 12.63
N ASN A 17 2.26 -3.20 11.75
CA ASN A 17 2.61 -4.60 11.93
C ASN A 17 4.14 -4.77 11.76
N VAL A 18 4.88 -4.64 12.85
CA VAL A 18 6.35 -4.67 12.86
C VAL A 18 6.91 -6.00 12.31
N PRO A 19 6.38 -7.19 12.68
CA PRO A 19 6.84 -8.46 12.10
C PRO A 19 6.73 -8.52 10.57
N GLU A 20 5.59 -8.10 10.01
CA GLU A 20 5.36 -8.08 8.56
C GLU A 20 6.28 -7.08 7.88
N LEU A 21 6.36 -5.86 8.43
CA LEU A 21 7.23 -4.82 7.91
C LEU A 21 8.69 -5.29 7.86
N PHE A 22 9.22 -5.88 8.94
CA PHE A 22 10.62 -6.30 8.99
C PHE A 22 10.91 -7.51 8.09
N ALA A 23 9.94 -8.41 7.93
CA ALA A 23 10.06 -9.55 7.03
C ALA A 23 10.12 -9.13 5.55
N GLU A 24 9.42 -8.06 5.17
CA GLU A 24 9.34 -7.59 3.80
C GLU A 24 10.44 -6.59 3.41
N ILE A 25 11.04 -5.88 4.38
CA ILE A 25 12.17 -4.97 4.12
C ILE A 25 13.32 -5.75 3.48
N GLU A 26 13.74 -5.26 2.30
CA GLU A 26 14.83 -5.84 1.51
C GLU A 26 14.65 -7.34 1.25
N ALA A 27 13.41 -7.78 1.02
CA ALA A 27 13.06 -9.19 0.81
C ALA A 27 13.53 -10.12 1.95
N GLY A 28 13.46 -9.62 3.18
CA GLY A 28 13.84 -10.35 4.40
C GLY A 28 15.34 -10.37 4.69
N MET A 29 16.16 -9.65 3.93
CA MET A 29 17.58 -9.48 4.27
C MET A 29 17.76 -8.75 5.60
N PHE A 30 16.92 -7.74 5.86
CA PHE A 30 16.93 -7.00 7.12
C PHE A 30 16.65 -7.90 8.34
N ASP A 31 15.60 -8.71 8.27
CA ASP A 31 15.24 -9.67 9.33
C ASP A 31 16.37 -10.68 9.59
N ARG A 32 16.96 -11.23 8.51
CA ARG A 32 18.10 -12.16 8.60
C ARG A 32 19.33 -11.52 9.23
N ALA A 33 19.63 -10.27 8.88
CA ALA A 33 20.76 -9.54 9.43
C ALA A 33 20.57 -9.24 10.91
N LEU A 34 19.37 -8.80 11.32
CA LEU A 34 19.04 -8.57 12.73
C LEU A 34 19.12 -9.87 13.54
N SER A 35 18.55 -10.95 13.03
CA SER A 35 18.60 -12.29 13.64
C SER A 35 20.03 -12.80 13.82
N THR A 36 20.86 -12.61 12.79
CA THR A 36 22.29 -12.97 12.81
C THR A 36 23.05 -12.14 13.84
N ALA A 37 22.83 -10.82 13.87
CA ALA A 37 23.46 -9.91 14.82
C ALA A 37 23.15 -10.29 16.27
N LEU A 38 21.88 -10.59 16.58
CA LEU A 38 21.45 -11.04 17.90
C LEU A 38 22.13 -12.36 18.29
N SER A 39 22.11 -13.34 17.39
CA SER A 39 22.69 -14.67 17.64
C SER A 39 24.20 -14.61 17.86
N GLN A 40 24.92 -13.86 17.03
CA GLN A 40 26.37 -13.71 17.15
C GLN A 40 26.78 -12.96 18.41
N VAL A 41 26.07 -11.89 18.77
CA VAL A 41 26.36 -11.15 20.01
C VAL A 41 26.06 -12.01 21.23
N ALA A 42 24.92 -12.71 21.27
CA ALA A 42 24.58 -13.61 22.38
C ALA A 42 25.64 -14.71 22.55
N GLY A 43 26.04 -15.39 21.46
CA GLY A 43 27.08 -16.42 21.51
C GLY A 43 28.45 -15.88 21.95
N GLY A 44 28.82 -14.68 21.52
CA GLY A 44 30.06 -14.03 21.96
C GLY A 44 30.04 -13.68 23.45
N VAL A 45 28.91 -13.16 23.95
CA VAL A 45 28.74 -12.78 25.37
C VAL A 45 28.83 -14.00 26.28
N THR A 46 28.19 -15.12 25.90
CA THR A 46 28.23 -16.35 26.71
C THR A 46 29.59 -17.03 26.67
N THR A 47 30.29 -17.00 25.53
CA THR A 47 31.61 -17.64 25.37
C THR A 47 32.73 -16.87 26.07
N HIS A 48 32.62 -15.55 26.18
CA HIS A 48 33.70 -14.69 26.64
C HIS A 48 33.39 -13.87 27.90
N GLU A 49 32.19 -14.03 28.48
CA GLU A 49 31.74 -13.36 29.71
C GLU A 49 31.94 -11.84 29.71
N LYS A 50 31.86 -11.23 28.53
CA LYS A 50 32.03 -9.79 28.29
C LYS A 50 30.75 -9.21 27.70
N LYS A 51 30.54 -7.91 27.89
CA LYS A 51 29.36 -7.21 27.35
C LYS A 51 29.42 -7.13 25.82
N GLY A 52 28.27 -7.33 25.18
CA GLY A 52 28.05 -7.09 23.75
C GLY A 52 26.94 -6.06 23.55
N LYS A 53 26.81 -5.52 22.34
CA LYS A 53 25.80 -4.49 22.01
C LYS A 53 25.25 -4.73 20.61
N VAL A 54 23.93 -4.60 20.44
CA VAL A 54 23.25 -4.48 19.15
C VAL A 54 22.52 -3.14 19.15
N THR A 55 22.60 -2.39 18.06
CA THR A 55 21.96 -1.09 17.85
C THR A 55 21.21 -1.13 16.52
N LEU A 56 19.90 -0.88 16.57
CA LEU A 56 19.07 -0.67 15.38
C LEU A 56 18.68 0.81 15.35
N GLU A 57 19.02 1.48 14.27
CA GLU A 57 18.69 2.88 14.02
C GLU A 57 17.75 2.97 12.80
N LEU A 58 16.65 3.71 12.93
CA LEU A 58 15.67 3.96 11.86
C LEU A 58 15.49 5.48 11.72
N ASN A 59 15.95 6.03 10.61
CA ASN A 59 15.90 7.46 10.30
C ASN A 59 14.85 7.74 9.23
N PHE A 60 13.93 8.66 9.51
CA PHE A 60 12.78 8.96 8.65
C PHE A 60 12.95 10.30 7.94
N GLU A 61 12.78 10.30 6.63
CA GLU A 61 12.77 11.49 5.77
C GLU A 61 11.47 11.53 4.95
N HIS A 62 10.70 12.62 5.04
CA HIS A 62 9.48 12.77 4.24
C HIS A 62 9.81 13.05 2.78
N ILE A 63 9.17 12.34 1.85
CA ILE A 63 9.28 12.61 0.42
C ILE A 63 8.29 13.72 0.06
N LYS A 64 8.82 14.90 -0.28
CA LYS A 64 8.01 16.09 -0.57
C LYS A 64 7.00 15.80 -1.70
N GLY A 65 5.75 16.17 -1.47
CA GLY A 65 4.68 16.00 -2.43
C GLY A 65 4.06 14.60 -2.47
N THR A 66 4.52 13.64 -1.66
CA THR A 66 3.90 12.31 -1.56
C THR A 66 3.51 11.96 -0.12
N SER A 67 2.66 10.94 0.04
CA SER A 67 2.36 10.34 1.35
C SER A 67 3.34 9.22 1.73
N GLN A 68 4.60 9.34 1.29
CA GLN A 68 5.65 8.33 1.52
C GLN A 68 6.78 8.89 2.38
N VAL A 69 7.42 8.01 3.13
CA VAL A 69 8.62 8.29 3.92
C VAL A 69 9.75 7.39 3.47
N ARG A 70 10.94 7.95 3.34
CA ARG A 70 12.17 7.19 3.20
C ARG A 70 12.66 6.82 4.60
N VAL A 71 12.84 5.53 4.84
CA VAL A 71 13.35 5.00 6.10
C VAL A 71 14.75 4.44 5.83
N ALA A 72 15.77 5.17 6.25
CA ALA A 72 17.13 4.67 6.30
C ALA A 72 17.29 3.84 7.58
N HIS A 73 17.72 2.58 7.43
CA HIS A 73 17.91 1.68 8.56
C HIS A 73 19.39 1.32 8.68
N THR A 74 19.88 1.21 9.91
CA THR A 74 21.26 0.82 10.20
C THR A 74 21.29 -0.16 11.35
N ILE A 75 21.86 -1.34 11.10
CA ILE A 75 22.11 -2.36 12.12
C ILE A 75 23.60 -2.36 12.43
N LYS A 76 23.94 -2.05 13.68
CA LYS A 76 25.32 -2.10 14.21
C LYS A 76 25.38 -3.10 15.34
N TYR A 77 26.31 -4.04 15.29
CA TYR A 77 26.55 -4.91 16.42
C TYR A 77 28.02 -5.01 16.79
N SER A 78 28.28 -5.24 18.07
CA SER A 78 29.61 -5.46 18.63
C SER A 78 29.58 -6.71 19.49
N LYS A 79 30.26 -7.74 19.01
CA LYS A 79 30.46 -9.02 19.70
C LYS A 79 31.80 -9.02 20.44
N PRO A 80 31.85 -9.43 21.71
CA PRO A 80 33.12 -9.60 22.41
C PRO A 80 33.87 -10.82 21.86
N THR A 81 35.21 -10.79 21.90
CA THR A 81 36.08 -11.91 21.55
C THR A 81 37.08 -12.19 22.66
N ARG A 82 37.80 -13.31 22.57
CA ARG A 82 38.89 -13.67 23.51
C ARG A 82 39.88 -12.51 23.69
N VAL A 83 40.22 -11.83 22.59
CA VAL A 83 41.09 -10.64 22.57
C VAL A 83 40.37 -9.51 21.84
N GLY A 84 39.60 -8.70 22.58
CA GLY A 84 38.96 -7.49 22.07
C GLY A 84 37.47 -7.65 21.73
N LYS A 85 37.04 -6.92 20.69
CA LYS A 85 35.66 -6.87 20.17
C LYS A 85 35.68 -6.92 18.64
N SER A 86 34.70 -7.56 18.05
CA SER A 86 34.44 -7.55 16.60
C SER A 86 33.11 -6.82 16.37
N SER A 87 33.04 -6.00 15.32
CA SER A 87 31.83 -5.25 14.99
C SER A 87 31.53 -5.33 13.50
N GLU A 88 30.25 -5.30 13.17
CA GLU A 88 29.75 -5.26 11.81
C GLU A 88 28.61 -4.24 11.73
N GLU A 89 28.53 -3.57 10.59
CA GLU A 89 27.56 -2.52 10.28
C GLU A 89 26.92 -2.84 8.93
N MET A 90 25.60 -2.81 8.90
CA MET A 90 24.80 -2.92 7.69
C MET A 90 23.86 -1.72 7.63
N ALA A 91 23.83 -1.04 6.48
CA ALA A 91 22.97 0.10 6.24
C ALA A 91 22.20 -0.10 4.93
N GLY A 92 20.92 0.27 4.96
CA GLY A 92 20.02 0.20 3.82
C GLY A 92 18.96 1.28 3.90
N ALA A 93 18.16 1.43 2.85
CA ALA A 93 17.09 2.42 2.81
C ALA A 93 15.90 1.89 2.01
N VAL A 94 14.70 2.08 2.56
CA VAL A 94 13.43 1.66 1.94
C VAL A 94 12.46 2.84 1.90
N VAL A 95 11.59 2.87 0.91
CA VAL A 95 10.48 3.83 0.84
C VAL A 95 9.22 3.14 1.33
N LEU A 96 8.55 3.72 2.32
CA LEU A 96 7.32 3.21 2.91
C LEU A 96 6.18 4.21 2.69
N HIS A 97 4.98 3.69 2.55
CA HIS A 97 3.75 4.47 2.57
C HIS A 97 3.30 4.74 4.00
N VAL A 98 2.79 5.95 4.25
CA VAL A 98 2.18 6.33 5.52
C VAL A 98 0.66 6.32 5.34
N GLY A 99 0.01 5.34 5.96
CA GLY A 99 -1.44 5.19 6.02
C GLY A 99 -2.09 6.07 7.09
N ARG A 100 -3.40 5.88 7.26
CA ARG A 100 -4.19 6.60 8.27
C ARG A 100 -3.57 6.39 9.65
N PHE A 101 -3.48 7.48 10.43
CA PHE A 101 -2.89 7.49 11.77
C PHE A 101 -1.40 7.07 11.85
N GLY A 102 -0.65 7.13 10.74
CA GLY A 102 0.79 6.89 10.74
C GLY A 102 1.22 5.42 10.60
N ARG A 103 0.29 4.52 10.26
CA ARG A 103 0.60 3.12 9.95
C ARG A 103 1.55 3.04 8.76
N LEU A 104 2.68 2.34 8.89
CA LEU A 104 3.65 2.16 7.81
C LEU A 104 3.34 0.87 7.03
N THR A 105 3.37 0.97 5.70
CA THR A 105 3.22 -0.18 4.80
C THR A 105 4.22 -0.06 3.64
N ILE A 106 4.72 -1.19 3.13
CA ILE A 106 5.61 -1.17 1.95
C ILE A 106 4.82 -0.88 0.67
N GLY A 107 3.61 -1.42 0.57
CA GLY A 107 2.66 -1.10 -0.49
C GLY A 107 1.77 0.09 -0.16
N GLN A 108 1.04 0.58 -1.18
CA GLN A 108 -0.07 1.50 -0.95
C GLN A 108 -1.06 0.89 0.05
N PRO A 109 -1.61 1.68 0.99
CA PRO A 109 -2.62 1.18 1.91
C PRO A 109 -3.82 0.66 1.13
N SER A 110 -4.34 -0.48 1.55
CA SER A 110 -5.58 -1.04 1.01
C SER A 110 -6.71 -0.01 1.16
N LEU A 111 -7.56 0.10 0.14
CA LEU A 111 -8.72 0.99 0.16
C LEU A 111 -9.78 0.59 1.20
N PHE A 112 -9.79 -0.67 1.65
CA PHE A 112 -10.77 -1.20 2.61
C PHE A 112 -10.11 -1.77 3.87
N ASP A 113 -10.89 -1.85 4.95
CA ASP A 113 -10.48 -2.38 6.25
C ASP A 113 -10.29 -3.92 6.22
N GLU A 114 -9.25 -4.42 6.88
CA GLU A 114 -8.72 -5.78 6.76
C GLU A 114 -9.70 -6.87 7.20
N SER A 115 -10.66 -6.54 8.08
CA SER A 115 -11.59 -7.52 8.65
C SER A 115 -12.78 -7.89 7.75
N ARG A 116 -13.13 -7.05 6.75
CA ARG A 116 -14.27 -7.29 5.82
C ARG A 116 -13.96 -6.90 4.38
N GLN A 117 -12.67 -6.90 4.04
CA GLN A 117 -12.14 -6.33 2.81
C GLN A 117 -12.82 -6.85 1.52
N GLN A 118 -13.05 -8.17 1.41
CA GLN A 118 -13.71 -8.74 0.23
C GLN A 118 -15.19 -8.34 0.14
N GLN A 119 -15.95 -8.45 1.24
CA GLN A 119 -17.38 -8.14 1.24
C GLN A 119 -17.61 -6.64 1.01
N ALA A 120 -16.85 -5.77 1.70
CA ALA A 120 -16.94 -4.32 1.53
C ALA A 120 -16.58 -3.88 0.10
N MET A 121 -15.59 -4.54 -0.52
CA MET A 121 -15.22 -4.28 -1.90
C MET A 121 -16.32 -4.69 -2.88
N VAL A 122 -16.93 -5.86 -2.67
CA VAL A 122 -18.03 -6.35 -3.52
C VAL A 122 -19.23 -5.42 -3.40
N GLU A 123 -19.65 -5.08 -2.18
CA GLU A 123 -20.75 -4.12 -1.94
C GLU A 123 -20.49 -2.78 -2.62
N PHE A 124 -19.26 -2.25 -2.52
CA PHE A 124 -18.88 -1.03 -3.23
C PHE A 124 -19.05 -1.17 -4.76
N PHE A 125 -18.54 -2.24 -5.38
CA PHE A 125 -18.67 -2.39 -6.83
C PHE A 125 -20.10 -2.67 -7.29
N GLU A 126 -20.95 -3.25 -6.43
CA GLU A 126 -22.37 -3.42 -6.72
C GLU A 126 -23.11 -2.09 -6.72
N ASP A 127 -22.85 -1.23 -5.72
CA ASP A 127 -23.47 0.09 -5.61
C ASP A 127 -23.03 1.02 -6.74
N TRP A 128 -21.81 0.85 -7.25
CA TRP A 128 -21.19 1.72 -8.24
C TRP A 128 -20.95 1.05 -9.60
N ILE A 129 -21.72 0.00 -9.92
CA ILE A 129 -21.50 -0.83 -11.12
C ILE A 129 -21.45 -0.03 -12.42
N ASP A 130 -22.33 0.98 -12.57
CA ASP A 130 -22.41 1.82 -13.77
C ASP A 130 -21.20 2.74 -13.96
N TYR A 131 -20.43 2.94 -12.90
CA TYR A 131 -19.22 3.78 -12.88
C TYR A 131 -17.94 2.96 -13.05
N CYS A 132 -18.06 1.63 -13.17
CA CYS A 132 -16.95 0.69 -13.21
C CYS A 132 -16.83 0.01 -14.57
N LYS A 133 -15.60 -0.09 -15.08
CA LYS A 133 -15.24 -0.97 -16.19
C LYS A 133 -14.23 -2.00 -15.69
N PHE A 134 -14.56 -3.27 -15.87
CA PHE A 134 -13.72 -4.38 -15.45
C PHE A 134 -12.95 -4.94 -16.64
N MET A 135 -11.68 -5.25 -16.43
CA MET A 135 -10.80 -5.80 -17.47
C MET A 135 -9.97 -6.95 -16.92
N SER A 136 -9.72 -7.94 -17.77
CA SER A 136 -8.77 -9.02 -17.50
C SER A 136 -7.32 -8.53 -17.58
N GLU A 137 -6.37 -9.43 -17.31
CA GLU A 137 -4.93 -9.17 -17.47
C GLU A 137 -4.56 -8.77 -18.92
N GLU A 138 -5.26 -9.32 -19.90
CA GLU A 138 -5.08 -9.03 -21.33
C GLU A 138 -5.81 -7.75 -21.79
N TYR A 139 -6.29 -6.93 -20.84
CA TYR A 139 -7.09 -5.73 -21.08
C TYR A 139 -8.39 -6.01 -21.85
N LEU A 140 -8.90 -7.24 -21.76
CA LEU A 140 -10.20 -7.61 -22.32
C LEU A 140 -11.30 -7.12 -21.41
N ALA A 141 -12.27 -6.37 -21.95
CA ALA A 141 -13.43 -5.91 -21.19
C ALA A 141 -14.28 -7.10 -20.71
N LEU A 142 -14.65 -7.08 -19.44
CA LEU A 142 -15.48 -8.09 -18.79
C LEU A 142 -16.87 -7.53 -18.50
N ASP A 143 -17.88 -8.41 -18.53
CA ASP A 143 -19.22 -8.05 -18.05
C ASP A 143 -19.14 -7.71 -16.53
N PRO A 144 -19.65 -6.54 -16.11
CA PRO A 144 -19.57 -6.12 -14.71
C PRO A 144 -20.20 -7.09 -13.72
N ARG A 145 -21.33 -7.75 -14.07
CA ARG A 145 -22.01 -8.67 -13.16
C ARG A 145 -21.21 -9.95 -12.99
N HIS A 146 -20.65 -10.47 -14.08
CA HIS A 146 -19.75 -11.63 -14.03
C HIS A 146 -18.46 -11.31 -13.26
N ALA A 147 -17.89 -10.11 -13.45
CA ALA A 147 -16.69 -9.69 -12.73
C ALA A 147 -16.93 -9.57 -11.21
N ILE A 148 -18.06 -8.98 -10.80
CA ILE A 148 -18.44 -8.86 -9.38
C ILE A 148 -18.74 -10.24 -8.78
N ALA A 149 -19.41 -11.13 -9.52
CA ALA A 149 -19.64 -12.51 -9.09
C ALA A 149 -18.31 -13.27 -8.89
N ALA A 150 -17.33 -13.09 -9.79
CA ALA A 150 -16.00 -13.66 -9.66
C ALA A 150 -15.27 -13.11 -8.42
N LEU A 151 -15.37 -11.82 -8.12
CA LEU A 151 -14.82 -11.22 -6.90
C LEU A 151 -15.47 -11.77 -5.62
N ARG A 152 -16.79 -12.03 -5.65
CA ARG A 152 -17.53 -12.62 -4.52
C ARG A 152 -17.12 -14.05 -4.23
N HIS A 153 -16.82 -14.84 -5.26
CA HIS A 153 -16.48 -16.25 -5.13
C HIS A 153 -14.97 -16.54 -5.21
N LEU A 154 -14.11 -15.52 -5.12
CA LEU A 154 -12.67 -15.69 -5.20
C LEU A 154 -12.17 -16.62 -4.08
N THR A 155 -11.53 -17.73 -4.47
CA THR A 155 -10.94 -18.74 -3.58
C THR A 155 -9.41 -18.66 -3.60
N ILE A 156 -8.75 -19.25 -2.60
CA ILE A 156 -7.26 -19.33 -2.53
C ILE A 156 -6.70 -20.05 -3.77
N GLU A 157 -7.39 -21.08 -4.28
CA GLU A 157 -6.95 -21.87 -5.44
C GLU A 157 -7.05 -21.11 -6.77
N THR A 158 -8.07 -20.26 -6.91
CA THR A 158 -8.26 -19.40 -8.09
C THR A 158 -7.31 -18.20 -8.06
N ALA A 159 -7.03 -17.66 -6.88
CA ALA A 159 -5.99 -16.65 -6.64
C ALA A 159 -4.58 -17.14 -7.03
N ARG A 160 -4.18 -18.35 -6.61
CA ARG A 160 -2.86 -18.93 -6.96
C ARG A 160 -2.68 -19.17 -8.47
N LYS A 161 -3.75 -19.52 -9.19
CA LYS A 161 -3.71 -19.67 -10.66
C LYS A 161 -3.52 -18.33 -11.38
N ALA A 162 -4.10 -17.25 -10.86
CA ALA A 162 -3.90 -15.90 -11.39
C ALA A 162 -2.46 -15.40 -11.14
N GLU A 163 -1.87 -15.67 -9.96
CA GLU A 163 -0.47 -15.34 -9.67
C GLU A 163 0.53 -16.16 -10.50
N SER A 164 0.28 -17.46 -10.71
CA SER A 164 1.22 -18.39 -11.35
C SER A 164 1.40 -18.19 -12.87
N LYS A 165 0.54 -17.40 -13.55
CA LYS A 165 0.70 -17.08 -14.98
C LYS A 165 1.61 -15.88 -15.26
N VAL A 166 2.07 -15.19 -14.22
CA VAL A 166 2.98 -14.02 -14.31
C VAL A 166 4.43 -14.42 -14.65
N GLY A 167 4.78 -15.71 -14.59
CA GLY A 167 6.15 -16.20 -14.75
C GLY A 167 6.48 -16.94 -16.05
N ASN A 168 5.54 -17.18 -16.96
CA ASN A 168 5.82 -17.98 -18.15
C ASN A 168 4.91 -17.63 -19.34
N LEU A 169 5.59 -17.42 -20.49
CA LEU A 169 5.14 -17.56 -21.87
C LEU A 169 4.88 -16.28 -22.67
N SER A 170 6.00 -15.74 -23.18
CA SER A 170 6.09 -15.37 -24.60
C SER A 170 5.85 -16.61 -25.47
N ALA A 171 4.72 -16.68 -26.18
CA ALA A 171 4.59 -17.30 -27.50
C ALA A 171 3.12 -17.34 -27.93
N GLU A 172 2.79 -16.50 -28.91
CA GLU A 172 1.84 -16.74 -30.00
C GLU A 172 0.61 -17.62 -29.73
N ALA A 173 -0.54 -16.99 -29.48
CA ALA A 173 -1.84 -17.55 -29.84
C ALA A 173 -2.70 -16.46 -30.50
N SER A 174 -2.73 -16.51 -31.82
CA SER A 174 -3.39 -15.56 -32.73
C SER A 174 -4.92 -15.59 -32.64
N ALA A 175 -5.52 -14.39 -32.64
CA ALA A 175 -6.77 -13.92 -33.28
C ALA A 175 -8.09 -14.71 -33.20
N PHE A 176 -8.10 -16.02 -32.95
CA PHE A 176 -9.28 -16.89 -32.86
C PHE A 176 -9.83 -17.04 -31.42
N GLU A 177 -9.08 -16.60 -30.41
CA GLU A 177 -9.51 -16.65 -28.99
C GLU A 177 -10.35 -15.44 -28.54
N ARG A 178 -10.65 -14.50 -29.44
CA ARG A 178 -11.45 -13.30 -29.13
C ARG A 178 -12.94 -13.59 -28.88
N VAL A 179 -13.40 -14.84 -29.05
CA VAL A 179 -14.83 -15.21 -28.97
C VAL A 179 -15.14 -16.13 -27.78
N LYS A 180 -14.19 -16.31 -26.84
CA LYS A 180 -14.46 -16.96 -25.54
C LYS A 180 -14.41 -15.99 -24.36
N ALA A 181 -14.76 -14.72 -24.61
CA ALA A 181 -14.84 -13.66 -23.61
C ALA A 181 -16.13 -13.76 -22.75
N ASP A 182 -16.53 -14.97 -22.37
CA ASP A 182 -17.73 -15.21 -21.56
C ASP A 182 -17.53 -16.47 -20.69
N SER A 183 -16.32 -16.65 -20.15
CA SER A 183 -16.09 -17.69 -19.15
C SER A 183 -16.38 -17.10 -17.75
N PRO A 184 -17.23 -17.77 -16.95
CA PRO A 184 -17.70 -17.26 -15.65
C PRO A 184 -16.60 -17.16 -14.58
N ASP A 185 -15.38 -17.59 -14.89
CA ASP A 185 -14.23 -17.64 -13.98
C ASP A 185 -13.14 -16.59 -14.27
N MET A 186 -13.36 -15.64 -15.19
CA MET A 186 -12.38 -14.59 -15.46
C MET A 186 -12.37 -13.55 -14.34
N ILE A 187 -11.31 -13.60 -13.52
CA ILE A 187 -11.06 -12.64 -12.44
C ILE A 187 -10.63 -11.29 -13.06
N PRO A 188 -11.28 -10.17 -12.71
CA PRO A 188 -10.85 -8.86 -13.15
C PRO A 188 -9.51 -8.48 -12.50
N VAL A 189 -8.55 -7.99 -13.28
CA VAL A 189 -7.23 -7.54 -12.80
C VAL A 189 -7.15 -6.02 -12.78
N PHE A 190 -7.76 -5.36 -13.76
CA PHE A 190 -7.82 -3.91 -13.86
C PHE A 190 -9.25 -3.43 -13.79
N ILE A 191 -9.46 -2.34 -13.06
CA ILE A 191 -10.77 -1.73 -12.88
C ILE A 191 -10.61 -0.24 -13.14
N GLU A 192 -11.39 0.31 -14.06
CA GLU A 192 -11.50 1.76 -14.25
C GLU A 192 -12.75 2.26 -13.55
N PHE A 193 -12.56 3.10 -12.54
CA PHE A 193 -13.65 3.73 -11.80
C PHE A 193 -13.74 5.20 -12.17
N THR A 194 -14.87 5.63 -12.72
CA THR A 194 -15.06 7.01 -13.18
C THR A 194 -16.07 7.69 -12.28
N THR A 195 -15.69 8.78 -11.61
CA THR A 195 -16.59 9.50 -10.69
C THR A 195 -16.25 10.98 -10.63
N VAL A 196 -17.15 11.77 -10.05
CA VAL A 196 -16.90 13.16 -9.67
C VAL A 196 -16.39 13.15 -8.21
N PRO A 197 -15.08 13.27 -7.96
CA PRO A 197 -14.49 13.02 -6.64
C PRO A 197 -14.86 14.08 -5.60
N TYR A 198 -14.99 15.33 -6.04
CA TYR A 198 -15.39 16.45 -5.20
C TYR A 198 -16.43 17.29 -5.93
N LEU A 199 -17.34 17.89 -5.16
CA LEU A 199 -18.36 18.77 -5.71
C LEU A 199 -17.70 19.93 -6.49
N HIS A 200 -18.19 20.16 -7.71
CA HIS A 200 -17.69 21.15 -8.67
C HIS A 200 -16.35 20.84 -9.36
N LEU A 201 -15.73 19.69 -9.09
CA LEU A 201 -14.66 19.18 -9.94
C LEU A 201 -15.25 18.39 -11.12
N GLN A 202 -14.43 18.18 -12.13
CA GLN A 202 -14.73 17.36 -13.30
C GLN A 202 -14.75 15.88 -12.94
N SER A 203 -15.31 15.08 -13.86
CA SER A 203 -15.28 13.63 -13.74
C SER A 203 -13.86 13.11 -13.94
N HIS A 204 -13.36 12.31 -13.00
CA HIS A 204 -12.03 11.71 -13.01
C HIS A 204 -12.13 10.18 -13.07
N THR A 205 -11.30 9.59 -13.93
CA THR A 205 -11.14 8.13 -14.00
C THR A 205 -9.92 7.70 -13.20
N PHE A 206 -10.17 6.84 -12.21
CA PHE A 206 -9.15 6.18 -11.40
C PHE A 206 -8.92 4.77 -11.94
N LYS A 207 -7.65 4.45 -12.23
CA LYS A 207 -7.24 3.11 -12.67
C LYS A 207 -6.82 2.31 -11.45
N LEU A 208 -7.59 1.30 -11.09
CA LEU A 208 -7.32 0.40 -9.98
C LEU A 208 -6.77 -0.93 -10.50
N ARG A 209 -5.85 -1.51 -9.72
CA ARG A 209 -5.37 -2.87 -9.90
C ARG A 209 -5.86 -3.72 -8.73
N LEU A 210 -6.39 -4.90 -9.02
CA LEU A 210 -6.66 -5.92 -8.02
C LEU A 210 -5.32 -6.51 -7.55
N ALA A 211 -5.05 -6.39 -6.25
CA ALA A 211 -3.94 -7.05 -5.58
C ALA A 211 -4.52 -8.22 -4.79
N ILE A 212 -4.00 -9.42 -5.00
CA ILE A 212 -4.40 -10.59 -4.22
C ILE A 212 -3.20 -10.99 -3.39
N HIS A 213 -3.41 -11.20 -2.10
CA HIS A 213 -2.41 -11.65 -1.14
C HIS A 213 -2.93 -12.91 -0.48
N THR A 214 -2.12 -13.97 -0.49
CA THR A 214 -2.48 -15.27 0.10
C THR A 214 -1.57 -15.61 1.30
N PRO A 215 -1.69 -14.91 2.45
CA PRO A 215 -0.83 -15.17 3.59
C PRO A 215 -1.15 -16.53 4.26
N ASN A 216 -0.14 -17.40 4.32
CA ASN A 216 -0.08 -18.62 5.17
C ASN A 216 -1.38 -19.46 5.21
N ASP A 217 -1.89 -19.88 4.05
CA ASP A 217 -3.08 -20.74 3.90
C ASP A 217 -4.37 -20.21 4.58
N LYS A 218 -4.44 -18.91 4.87
CA LYS A 218 -5.67 -18.22 5.27
C LYS A 218 -6.45 -17.73 4.04
N ALA A 219 -7.69 -17.29 4.26
CA ALA A 219 -8.52 -16.69 3.23
C ALA A 219 -7.77 -15.58 2.45
N PRO A 220 -7.96 -15.46 1.13
CA PRO A 220 -7.22 -14.52 0.31
C PRO A 220 -7.58 -13.09 0.73
N GLN A 221 -6.56 -12.28 1.00
CA GLN A 221 -6.72 -10.85 1.22
C GLN A 221 -6.71 -10.14 -0.13
N ILE A 222 -7.76 -9.37 -0.43
CA ILE A 222 -7.93 -8.75 -1.75
C ILE A 222 -7.83 -7.24 -1.62
N GLY A 223 -6.72 -6.67 -2.04
CA GLY A 223 -6.47 -5.23 -2.11
C GLY A 223 -6.92 -4.61 -3.44
N LEU A 224 -7.24 -3.32 -3.39
CA LEU A 224 -7.28 -2.46 -4.57
C LEU A 224 -6.17 -1.43 -4.45
N GLN A 225 -5.40 -1.29 -5.51
CA GLN A 225 -4.30 -0.32 -5.59
C GLN A 225 -4.62 0.69 -6.69
N ILE A 226 -4.67 1.97 -6.34
CA ILE A 226 -4.89 3.03 -7.33
C ILE A 226 -3.55 3.35 -8.00
N ARG A 227 -3.49 3.14 -9.31
CA ARG A 227 -2.34 3.52 -10.13
C ARG A 227 -2.25 5.05 -10.22
N ASN A 228 -1.04 5.56 -10.08
CA ASN A 228 -0.71 6.99 -10.18
C ASN A 228 -1.60 7.89 -9.31
N LEU A 229 -1.95 7.45 -8.10
CA LEU A 229 -2.81 8.21 -7.19
C LEU A 229 -2.28 9.63 -6.91
N GLU A 230 -0.98 9.80 -6.76
CA GLU A 230 -0.38 11.11 -6.46
C GLU A 230 -0.48 12.07 -7.66
N GLU A 231 -0.28 11.57 -8.88
CA GLU A 231 -0.50 12.34 -10.11
C GLU A 231 -1.97 12.77 -10.21
N LYS A 232 -2.91 11.85 -9.95
CA LYS A 232 -4.34 12.14 -9.96
C LYS A 232 -4.74 13.15 -8.88
N LYS A 233 -4.15 13.08 -7.68
CA LYS A 233 -4.34 14.08 -6.63
C LYS A 233 -3.85 15.46 -7.06
N GLN A 234 -2.71 15.52 -7.74
CA GLN A 234 -2.14 16.76 -8.24
C GLN A 234 -3.05 17.39 -9.30
N GLU A 235 -3.51 16.61 -10.29
CA GLU A 235 -4.47 17.07 -11.30
C GLU A 235 -5.73 17.69 -10.66
N MET A 236 -6.32 16.99 -9.69
CA MET A 236 -7.50 17.51 -8.96
C MET A 236 -7.18 18.77 -8.15
N ALA A 237 -5.99 18.87 -7.57
CA ALA A 237 -5.57 20.05 -6.81
C ALA A 237 -5.35 21.27 -7.71
N GLU A 238 -4.78 21.07 -8.90
CA GLU A 238 -4.62 22.11 -9.91
C GLU A 238 -5.98 22.62 -10.40
N GLU A 239 -6.89 21.71 -10.68
CA GLU A 239 -8.28 22.03 -11.05
C GLU A 239 -8.97 22.87 -9.97
N PHE A 240 -8.83 22.46 -8.71
CA PHE A 240 -9.37 23.22 -7.58
C PHE A 240 -8.78 24.63 -7.48
N VAL A 241 -7.47 24.78 -7.71
CA VAL A 241 -6.82 26.10 -7.72
C VAL A 241 -7.36 26.98 -8.84
N GLU A 242 -7.62 26.44 -10.02
CA GLU A 242 -8.22 27.20 -11.13
C GLU A 242 -9.62 27.68 -10.78
N LEU A 243 -10.45 26.81 -10.20
CA LEU A 243 -11.79 27.15 -9.72
C LEU A 243 -11.72 28.24 -8.63
N ALA A 244 -10.86 28.08 -7.63
CA ALA A 244 -10.67 29.06 -6.56
C ALA A 244 -10.20 30.40 -7.10
N ARG A 245 -9.23 30.41 -8.03
CA ARG A 245 -8.79 31.63 -8.71
C ARG A 245 -9.93 32.29 -9.46
N SER A 246 -10.75 31.53 -10.18
CA SER A 246 -11.89 32.05 -10.94
C SER A 246 -12.90 32.79 -10.04
N CYS A 247 -13.20 32.24 -8.86
CA CYS A 247 -14.09 32.87 -7.88
C CYS A 247 -13.47 34.13 -7.26
N LEU A 248 -12.18 34.07 -6.92
CA LEU A 248 -11.47 35.16 -6.25
C LEU A 248 -11.07 36.33 -7.16
N ARG A 249 -11.21 36.20 -8.50
CA ARG A 249 -10.81 37.25 -9.45
C ARG A 249 -11.50 38.59 -9.16
N PHE A 250 -12.72 38.57 -8.65
CA PHE A 250 -13.51 39.78 -8.40
C PHE A 250 -13.30 40.36 -7.01
N GLU A 251 -13.07 39.53 -6.00
CA GLU A 251 -12.99 39.96 -4.59
C GLU A 251 -11.55 40.23 -4.13
N ALA A 252 -10.58 39.46 -4.61
CA ALA A 252 -9.18 39.55 -4.16
C ALA A 252 -8.19 39.18 -5.29
N PRO A 253 -8.08 40.01 -6.35
CA PRO A 253 -7.30 39.70 -7.56
C PRO A 253 -5.79 39.55 -7.33
N GLN A 254 -5.27 40.04 -6.20
CA GLN A 254 -3.84 39.99 -5.86
C GLN A 254 -3.47 38.80 -4.97
N LEU A 255 -4.44 37.99 -4.54
CA LEU A 255 -4.18 36.87 -3.62
C LEU A 255 -3.61 35.68 -4.40
N PRO A 256 -2.35 35.25 -4.14
CA PRO A 256 -1.81 34.07 -4.79
C PRO A 256 -2.49 32.81 -4.25
N VAL A 257 -3.15 32.07 -5.13
CA VAL A 257 -3.69 30.74 -4.82
C VAL A 257 -2.67 29.69 -5.26
N MET A 258 -2.17 28.89 -4.31
CA MET A 258 -1.17 27.85 -4.55
C MET A 258 -1.64 26.49 -4.00
N VAL A 259 -1.17 25.41 -4.62
CA VAL A 259 -1.31 24.04 -4.07
C VAL A 259 -0.22 23.84 -3.02
N GLY A 260 -0.60 23.49 -1.79
CA GLY A 260 0.36 23.25 -0.72
C GLY A 260 -0.28 22.90 0.62
N SER A 261 0.55 22.50 1.57
CA SER A 261 0.16 22.34 2.97
C SER A 261 0.49 23.63 3.72
N TYR A 262 -0.49 24.19 4.41
CA TYR A 262 -0.35 25.43 5.17
C TYR A 262 -0.45 25.10 6.66
N ALA A 263 0.62 25.36 7.39
CA ALA A 263 0.62 25.31 8.85
C ALA A 263 0.65 26.74 9.39
N ARG A 264 -0.12 27.00 10.45
CA ARG A 264 0.00 28.26 11.19
C ARG A 264 1.40 28.33 11.78
N ALA A 265 2.14 29.40 11.49
CA ALA A 265 3.42 29.66 12.15
C ALA A 265 3.19 29.72 13.66
N SER A 266 3.80 28.78 14.39
CA SER A 266 3.83 28.72 15.85
C SER A 266 4.76 29.78 16.40
#